data_AF-A0A5V0BH90-F1
#
_entry.id   AF-A0A5V0BH90-F1
#
_cell.length_a   1.000
_cell.length_b   1.000
_cell.length_c   1.000
_cell.angle_alpha   90.00
_cell.angle_beta   90.00
_cell.angle_gamma   90.00
#
_symmetry.space_group_name_H-M   'P 1'
#
loop_
_entity.id
_entity.type
_entity.pdbx_description
1 polymer ?
#
loop_
_entity_poly.entity_id
_entity_poly.type
_entity_poly.pdbx_seq_one_letter_code
_entity_poly.pdbx_strand_id
1 'polypeptide(L)'
;ALALQNENHESGNKYIPYTKMTSWLIGWKADQETQWLKEAPSQPLQQSLKDLERGYKNFFQKRAAFPRFKKRGQNDAFRYPQGVKLDQANSRISFP
;
A
#
# COMPACT_ATOMS: atom_id res chain seq x y z
N ALA A 1 6.78 2.16 -5.52
CA ALA A 1 5.85 3.22 -5.06
C ALA A 1 6.52 4.28 -4.19
N LEU A 2 7.14 3.92 -3.06
CA LEU A 2 7.81 4.90 -2.18
C LEU A 2 8.97 5.63 -2.89
N ALA A 3 9.80 4.94 -3.67
CA ALA A 3 10.88 5.56 -4.44
C ALA A 3 10.37 6.68 -5.37
N LEU A 4 9.35 6.39 -6.19
CA LEU A 4 8.72 7.39 -7.07
C LEU A 4 8.13 8.59 -6.30
N GLN A 5 7.64 8.37 -5.08
CA GLN A 5 7.17 9.46 -4.22
C GLN A 5 8.33 10.29 -3.64
N ASN A 6 9.44 9.65 -3.31
CA ASN A 6 10.66 10.34 -2.88
C ASN A 6 11.22 11.20 -4.02
N GLU A 7 11.35 10.67 -5.22
CA GLU A 7 11.80 11.41 -6.42
C GLU A 7 10.89 12.61 -6.71
N ASN A 8 9.56 12.42 -6.59
CA ASN A 8 8.60 13.50 -6.74
C ASN A 8 8.77 14.57 -5.64
N HIS A 9 9.05 14.16 -4.41
CA HIS A 9 9.31 15.08 -3.31
C HIS A 9 10.62 15.85 -3.49
N GLU A 10 11.68 15.18 -3.96
CA GLU A 10 12.97 15.79 -4.32
C GLU A 10 12.80 16.81 -5.45
N SER A 11 11.88 16.57 -6.37
CA SER A 11 11.49 17.52 -7.42
C SER A 11 10.65 18.72 -6.91
N GLY A 12 10.43 18.83 -5.60
CA GLY A 12 9.69 19.93 -4.97
C GLY A 12 8.17 19.79 -5.00
N ASN A 13 7.64 18.66 -5.47
CA ASN A 13 6.21 18.40 -5.47
C ASN A 13 5.74 17.89 -4.09
N LYS A 14 4.43 18.01 -3.82
CA LYS A 14 3.83 17.54 -2.56
C LYS A 14 3.82 16.00 -2.48
N TYR A 15 2.77 15.39 -2.97
CA TYR A 15 2.65 13.93 -3.00
C TYR A 15 1.80 13.53 -4.19
N ILE A 16 2.10 12.35 -4.71
CA ILE A 16 1.33 11.72 -5.78
C ILE A 16 0.04 11.16 -5.16
N PRO A 17 -1.15 11.44 -5.73
CA PRO A 17 -2.40 10.89 -5.22
C PRO A 17 -2.51 9.39 -5.51
N TYR A 18 -3.29 8.69 -4.68
CA TYR A 18 -3.53 7.25 -4.81
C TYR A 18 -3.97 6.83 -6.22
N THR A 19 -4.82 7.64 -6.87
CA THR A 19 -5.35 7.37 -8.22
C THR A 19 -4.25 7.24 -9.28
N LYS A 20 -3.18 8.04 -9.18
CA LYS A 20 -2.03 7.93 -10.09
C LYS A 20 -1.18 6.70 -9.74
N MET A 21 -1.06 6.36 -8.46
CA MET A 21 -0.32 5.16 -8.05
C MET A 21 -1.00 3.85 -8.47
N THR A 22 -2.34 3.82 -8.50
CA THR A 22 -3.07 2.63 -8.96
C THR A 22 -2.78 2.31 -10.42
N SER A 23 -2.50 3.30 -11.27
CA SER A 23 -2.10 3.09 -12.65
C SER A 23 -0.75 2.38 -12.75
N TRP A 24 0.20 2.68 -11.85
CA TRP A 24 1.48 1.95 -11.78
C TRP A 24 1.29 0.48 -11.43
N LEU A 25 0.29 0.17 -10.60
CA LEU A 25 0.00 -1.21 -10.21
C LEU A 25 -0.40 -2.08 -11.41
N ILE A 26 -1.03 -1.48 -12.43
CA ILE A 26 -1.37 -2.17 -13.69
C ILE A 26 -0.08 -2.52 -14.45
N GLY A 27 0.84 -1.54 -14.56
CA GLY A 27 2.14 -1.74 -15.20
C GLY A 27 2.99 -2.78 -14.49
N TRP A 28 3.13 -2.69 -13.16
CA TRP A 28 3.89 -3.68 -12.37
C TRP A 28 3.28 -5.07 -12.45
N LYS A 29 1.96 -5.19 -12.48
CA LYS A 29 1.34 -6.50 -12.71
C LYS A 29 1.69 -7.07 -14.08
N ALA A 30 1.93 -6.26 -15.11
CA ALA A 30 2.28 -6.74 -16.44
C ALA A 30 3.79 -7.05 -16.60
N ASP A 31 4.63 -6.48 -15.74
CA ASP A 31 6.08 -6.63 -15.78
C ASP A 31 6.53 -8.00 -15.24
N GLN A 32 7.56 -8.61 -15.85
CA GLN A 32 8.05 -9.94 -15.47
C GLN A 32 8.67 -9.95 -14.07
N GLU A 33 9.38 -8.89 -13.68
CA GLU A 33 10.03 -8.81 -12.36
C GLU A 33 9.02 -8.67 -11.20
N THR A 34 7.84 -8.12 -11.49
CA THR A 34 6.80 -7.87 -10.49
C THR A 34 5.50 -8.63 -10.79
N GLN A 35 5.58 -9.66 -11.64
CA GLN A 35 4.45 -10.50 -12.03
C GLN A 35 3.80 -11.22 -10.84
N TRP A 36 4.60 -11.54 -9.81
CA TRP A 36 4.13 -12.14 -8.55
C TRP A 36 3.08 -11.28 -7.84
N LEU A 37 2.98 -9.98 -8.14
CA LEU A 37 1.89 -9.12 -7.66
C LEU A 37 0.51 -9.53 -8.19
N LYS A 38 0.42 -10.35 -9.24
CA LYS A 38 -0.84 -10.95 -9.69
C LYS A 38 -1.33 -12.05 -8.75
N GLU A 39 -0.42 -12.73 -8.06
CA GLU A 39 -0.75 -13.80 -7.11
C GLU A 39 -1.35 -13.24 -5.82
N ALA A 40 -0.99 -12.00 -5.47
CA ALA A 40 -1.55 -11.30 -4.33
C ALA A 40 -2.93 -10.70 -4.64
N PRO A 41 -3.91 -10.76 -3.71
CA PRO A 41 -5.18 -10.08 -3.88
C PRO A 41 -5.00 -8.58 -4.12
N SER A 42 -5.83 -8.01 -5.00
CA SER A 42 -5.72 -6.59 -5.39
C SER A 42 -6.01 -5.61 -4.24
N GLN A 43 -6.88 -6.00 -3.29
CA GLN A 43 -7.31 -5.10 -2.22
C GLN A 43 -6.18 -4.75 -1.23
N PRO A 44 -5.40 -5.69 -0.66
CA PRO A 44 -4.23 -5.38 0.16
C PRO A 44 -3.19 -4.50 -0.55
N LEU A 45 -2.95 -4.75 -1.84
CA LEU A 45 -2.03 -3.94 -2.66
C LEU A 45 -2.52 -2.49 -2.76
N GLN A 46 -3.81 -2.29 -3.06
CA GLN A 46 -4.42 -0.96 -3.11
C GLN A 46 -4.43 -0.27 -1.74
N GLN A 47 -4.71 -1.00 -0.65
CA GLN A 47 -4.65 -0.43 0.71
C GLN A 47 -3.26 0.03 1.09
N SER A 48 -2.21 -0.69 0.67
CA SER A 48 -0.82 -0.28 0.90
C SER A 48 -0.49 1.06 0.21
N LEU A 49 -1.05 1.30 -0.99
CA LEU A 49 -0.92 2.60 -1.68
C LEU A 49 -1.69 3.72 -0.97
N LYS A 50 -2.87 3.42 -0.41
CA LYS A 50 -3.64 4.39 0.39
C LYS A 50 -2.91 4.77 1.68
N ASP A 51 -2.25 3.80 2.33
CA ASP A 51 -1.42 4.07 3.51
C ASP A 51 -0.22 4.96 3.17
N LEU A 52 0.41 4.73 2.01
CA LEU A 52 1.48 5.59 1.53
C LEU A 52 1.01 7.04 1.32
N GLU A 53 -0.12 7.23 0.64
CA GLU A 53 -0.72 8.57 0.45
C GLU A 53 -1.05 9.23 1.80
N ARG A 54 -1.63 8.48 2.75
CA ARG A 54 -1.93 8.98 4.09
C ARG A 54 -0.66 9.37 4.85
N GLY A 55 0.42 8.59 4.72
CA GLY A 55 1.72 8.89 5.31
C GLY A 55 2.27 10.24 4.82
N TYR A 56 2.26 10.47 3.51
CA TYR A 56 2.66 11.76 2.95
C TYR A 56 1.73 12.90 3.38
N LYS A 57 0.41 12.72 3.33
CA LYS A 57 -0.55 13.73 3.80
C LYS A 57 -0.26 14.14 5.24
N ASN A 58 -0.03 13.19 6.14
CA ASN A 58 0.31 13.46 7.54
C ASN A 58 1.67 14.17 7.68
N PHE A 59 2.66 13.80 6.86
CA PHE A 59 3.96 14.46 6.83
C PHE A 59 3.84 15.94 6.42
N PHE A 60 3.12 16.25 5.35
CA PHE A 60 2.87 17.64 4.92
C PHE A 60 2.03 18.43 5.91
N GLN A 61 1.15 17.77 6.65
CA GLN A 61 0.39 18.38 7.75
C GLN A 61 1.21 18.52 9.05
N LYS A 62 2.50 18.15 9.05
CA LYS A 62 3.39 18.13 10.22
C LYS A 62 2.85 17.28 11.40
N ARG A 63 2.04 16.26 11.09
CA ARG A 63 1.46 15.33 12.07
C ARG A 63 2.26 14.03 12.20
N ALA A 64 3.16 13.76 11.26
CA ALA A 64 4.00 12.57 11.24
C ALA A 64 5.38 12.89 10.65
N ALA A 65 6.35 12.04 10.96
CA ALA A 65 7.67 12.07 10.34
C ALA A 65 7.61 11.60 8.87
N PHE A 66 8.72 11.78 8.16
CA PHE A 66 8.84 11.36 6.76
C PHE A 66 8.51 9.87 6.57
N PRO A 67 7.70 9.50 5.57
CA PRO A 67 7.34 8.11 5.30
C PRO A 67 8.58 7.25 5.06
N ARG A 68 8.67 6.10 5.74
CA ARG A 68 9.77 5.14 5.58
C ARG A 68 9.21 3.74 5.44
N PHE A 69 9.99 2.85 4.83
CA PHE A 69 9.65 1.43 4.84
C PHE A 69 9.57 0.91 6.27
N LYS A 70 8.59 0.06 6.52
CA LYS A 70 8.41 -0.61 7.79
C LYS A 70 9.47 -1.70 7.97
N LYS A 71 9.96 -1.87 9.20
CA LYS A 71 10.87 -2.97 9.55
C LYS A 71 10.10 -4.29 9.49
N ARG A 72 10.68 -5.28 8.81
CA ARG A 72 10.13 -6.64 8.71
C ARG A 72 10.09 -7.29 10.10
N GLY A 73 9.01 -8.00 10.42
CA GLY A 73 8.85 -8.71 11.70
C GLY A 73 8.35 -7.84 12.86
N GLN A 74 8.13 -6.54 12.66
CA GLN A 74 7.63 -5.64 13.69
C GLN A 74 6.28 -5.06 13.27
N ASN A 75 5.20 -5.40 13.99
CA ASN A 75 3.83 -4.93 13.74
C ASN A 75 3.28 -5.31 12.35
N ASP A 76 3.64 -6.47 11.79
CA ASP A 76 3.24 -6.89 10.44
C ASP A 76 1.72 -7.04 10.35
N ALA A 77 1.12 -6.26 9.46
CA ALA A 77 -0.31 -6.15 9.30
C ALA A 77 -0.62 -5.80 7.84
N PHE A 78 -1.74 -6.30 7.35
CA PHE A 78 -2.31 -5.95 6.06
C PHE A 78 -3.82 -5.74 6.22
N ARG A 79 -4.44 -5.06 5.26
CA ARG A 79 -5.87 -4.70 5.35
C ARG A 79 -6.64 -5.32 4.21
N TYR A 80 -7.76 -5.96 4.56
CA TYR A 80 -8.69 -6.57 3.63
C TYR A 80 -10.10 -6.02 3.90
N PRO A 81 -10.59 -5.06 3.10
CA PRO A 81 -11.83 -4.34 3.41
C PRO A 81 -13.11 -5.15 3.21
N GLN A 82 -13.12 -6.17 2.34
CA GLN A 82 -14.34 -6.93 2.03
C GLN A 82 -14.05 -8.38 1.66
N GLY A 83 -14.99 -9.30 1.84
CA GLY A 83 -14.81 -10.72 1.45
C GLY A 83 -14.10 -11.58 2.50
N VAL A 84 -13.80 -11.03 3.67
CA VAL A 84 -13.33 -11.81 4.82
C VAL A 84 -14.53 -12.48 5.48
N LYS A 85 -14.48 -13.81 5.65
CA LYS A 85 -15.47 -14.55 6.44
C LYS A 85 -14.88 -14.87 7.81
N LEU A 86 -15.64 -14.55 8.85
CA LEU A 86 -15.30 -14.87 10.23
C LEU A 86 -16.21 -15.99 10.71
N ASP A 87 -15.61 -17.14 10.98
CA ASP A 87 -16.25 -18.24 11.70
C ASP A 87 -15.84 -18.13 13.17
N GLN A 88 -16.69 -17.45 13.96
CA GLN A 88 -16.43 -17.22 15.38
C GLN A 88 -16.46 -18.52 16.20
N ALA A 89 -17.34 -19.47 15.84
CA ALA A 89 -17.49 -20.73 16.56
C ALA A 89 -16.21 -21.56 16.50
N ASN A 90 -15.51 -21.54 15.36
CA ASN A 90 -14.25 -22.26 15.17
C ASN A 90 -13.01 -21.37 15.27
N SER A 91 -13.15 -20.09 15.60
CA SER A 91 -12.05 -19.10 15.61
C SER A 91 -11.25 -19.06 14.30
N ARG A 92 -11.94 -19.14 13.15
CA ARG A 92 -11.31 -19.17 11.81
C ARG A 92 -11.63 -17.91 11.02
N ILE A 93 -10.63 -17.45 10.26
CA ILE A 93 -10.75 -16.33 9.33
C ILE A 93 -10.45 -16.87 7.93
N SER A 94 -11.36 -16.66 6.99
CA SER A 94 -11.17 -17.04 5.58
C SER A 94 -11.06 -15.80 4.71
N PHE A 95 -10.03 -15.76 3.87
CA PHE A 95 -9.89 -14.78 2.81
C PHE A 95 -10.43 -15.36 1.49
N PRO A 96 -10.85 -14.50 0.53
CA PRO A 96 -11.27 -14.94 -0.80
C PRO A 96 -10.18 -15.66 -1.58
#